data_AF-Q021A7-F1
#
_entry.id   AF-Q021A7-F1
#
_cell.length_a   1.000
_cell.length_b   1.000
_cell.length_c   1.000
_cell.angle_alpha   90.00
_cell.angle_beta   90.00
_cell.angle_gamma   90.00
#
_symmetry.space_group_name_H-M   'P 1'
#
loop_
_entity.id
_entity.type
_entity.pdbx_description
1 polymer ?
#
loop_
_entity_poly.entity_id
_entity_poly.type
_entity_poly.pdbx_seq_one_letter_code
_entity_poly.pdbx_strand_id
1 'polypeptide(L)'
;MSNDTKDYAGGWITEKKGTDVPPFLKLAFPVIGLSCIAYIVIYMNGEIGHAERGPLVRQLNAATGASDTFMYIVAALAAAFVVTVLAFTYSKPHGD
;
A
#
# COMPACT_ATOMS: atom_id res chain seq x y z
N MET A 1 15.21 7.25 -32.82
CA MET A 1 15.39 6.54 -31.52
C MET A 1 16.76 5.87 -31.53
N SER A 2 17.59 6.06 -30.50
CA SER A 2 18.73 5.15 -30.30
C SER A 2 18.22 3.76 -29.93
N ASN A 3 18.90 2.69 -30.36
CA ASN A 3 18.55 1.29 -30.03
C ASN A 3 18.53 0.95 -28.52
N ASP A 4 18.85 1.93 -27.67
CA ASP A 4 19.00 1.80 -26.22
C ASP A 4 17.86 2.42 -25.41
N THR A 5 16.75 2.80 -26.04
CA THR A 5 15.61 3.43 -25.35
C THR A 5 14.33 2.65 -25.61
N LYS A 6 13.70 2.13 -24.55
CA LYS A 6 12.35 1.58 -24.64
C LYS A 6 11.34 2.72 -24.56
N ASP A 7 10.34 2.66 -25.43
CA ASP A 7 9.25 3.62 -25.45
C ASP A 7 7.99 2.98 -24.90
N TYR A 8 7.33 3.69 -24.00
CA TYR A 8 6.10 3.35 -23.36
C TYR A 8 5.10 4.48 -23.59
N ALA A 9 3.84 4.13 -23.82
CA ALA A 9 2.75 5.07 -24.03
C ALA A 9 2.99 6.07 -25.18
N GLY A 10 3.54 5.61 -26.31
CA GLY A 10 3.62 6.38 -27.55
C GLY A 10 4.48 7.64 -27.46
N GLY A 11 5.66 7.55 -26.84
CA GLY A 11 6.64 8.63 -26.74
C GLY A 11 6.61 9.39 -25.42
N TRP A 12 5.59 9.18 -24.58
CA TRP A 12 5.42 9.93 -23.33
C TRP A 12 6.29 9.42 -22.18
N ILE A 13 6.66 8.14 -22.19
CA ILE A 13 7.53 7.53 -21.19
C ILE A 13 8.64 6.80 -21.92
N THR A 14 9.88 7.25 -21.76
CA THR A 14 11.06 6.61 -22.35
C THR A 14 12.00 6.12 -21.25
N GLU A 15 12.38 4.84 -21.31
CA GLU A 15 13.29 4.22 -20.34
C GLU A 15 14.60 3.82 -21.02
N LYS A 16 15.73 4.12 -20.39
CA LYS A 16 17.03 3.71 -20.89
C LYS A 16 17.23 2.22 -20.64
N LYS A 17 17.72 1.49 -21.63
CA LYS A 17 18.05 0.08 -21.49
C LYS A 17 19.08 -0.11 -20.37
N GLY A 18 18.81 -1.05 -19.46
CA GLY A 18 19.66 -1.34 -18.32
C GLY A 18 19.45 -0.42 -17.10
N THR A 19 18.45 0.47 -17.13
CA THR A 19 18.01 1.22 -15.94
C THR A 19 16.72 0.66 -15.35
N ASP A 20 16.59 -0.67 -15.34
CA ASP A 20 15.43 -1.34 -14.75
C ASP A 20 15.24 -0.92 -13.29
N VAL A 21 13.99 -0.87 -12.83
CA VAL A 21 13.65 -0.48 -11.45
C VAL A 21 14.48 -1.31 -10.44
N PRO A 22 15.31 -0.64 -9.61
CA PRO A 22 16.12 -1.29 -8.59
C PRO A 22 15.31 -2.24 -7.69
N PRO A 23 15.83 -3.43 -7.35
CA PRO A 23 15.10 -4.40 -6.53
C PRO A 23 14.62 -3.86 -5.17
N PHE A 24 15.39 -2.96 -4.54
CA PHE A 24 14.99 -2.36 -3.26
C PHE A 24 13.73 -1.48 -3.39
N LEU A 25 13.54 -0.81 -4.54
CA LEU A 25 12.33 -0.04 -4.81
C LEU A 25 11.13 -0.96 -5.04
N LYS A 26 11.34 -2.13 -5.67
CA LYS A 26 10.29 -3.16 -5.78
C LYS A 26 9.88 -3.73 -4.42
N LEU A 27 10.84 -3.83 -3.48
CA LEU A 27 10.58 -4.26 -2.11
C LEU A 27 9.84 -3.21 -1.26
N ALA A 28 9.97 -1.93 -1.60
CA ALA A 28 9.26 -0.87 -0.89
C ALA A 28 7.74 -1.03 -0.97
N PHE A 29 7.20 -1.45 -2.13
CA PHE A 29 5.76 -1.64 -2.32
C PHE A 29 5.12 -2.63 -1.34
N PRO A 30 5.59 -3.89 -1.18
CA PRO A 30 5.02 -4.81 -0.22
C PRO A 30 5.29 -4.37 1.22
N VAL A 31 6.47 -3.85 1.54
CA VAL A 31 6.81 -3.42 2.91
C VAL A 31 5.90 -2.28 3.37
N ILE A 32 5.77 -1.22 2.58
CA ILE A 32 4.93 -0.08 2.91
C ILE A 32 3.47 -0.50 2.91
N GLY A 33 3.01 -1.23 1.89
CA GLY A 33 1.63 -1.68 1.78
C GLY A 33 1.19 -2.53 2.97
N LEU A 34 1.97 -3.54 3.34
CA LEU A 34 1.68 -4.39 4.50
C LEU A 34 1.77 -3.62 5.82
N SER A 35 2.73 -2.70 5.96
CA SER A 35 2.85 -1.87 7.16
C SER A 35 1.62 -0.97 7.37
N CYS A 36 1.11 -0.38 6.29
CA CYS A 36 -0.12 0.43 6.34
C CYS A 36 -1.35 -0.41 6.71
N ILE A 37 -1.51 -1.60 6.13
CA ILE A 37 -2.61 -2.50 6.46
C ILE A 37 -2.51 -2.95 7.92
N ALA A 38 -1.32 -3.35 8.37
CA ALA A 38 -1.09 -3.73 9.76
C ALA A 38 -1.43 -2.59 10.71
N TYR A 39 -1.02 -1.36 10.39
CA TYR A 39 -1.36 -0.18 11.17
C TYR A 39 -2.87 0.03 11.28
N ILE A 40 -3.60 -0.04 10.17
CA ILE A 40 -5.06 0.09 10.15
C ILE A 40 -5.73 -0.95 11.04
N VAL A 41 -5.26 -2.20 10.99
CA VAL A 41 -5.85 -3.30 11.77
C VAL A 41 -5.51 -3.17 13.26
N ILE A 42 -4.25 -2.90 13.61
CA ILE A 42 -3.81 -2.78 15.00
C ILE A 42 -4.48 -1.58 15.69
N TYR A 43 -4.62 -0.47 14.98
CA TYR A 43 -5.16 0.78 15.51
C TYR A 43 -6.58 1.07 15.03
N MET A 44 -7.37 0.07 14.62
CA MET A 44 -8.72 0.29 14.08
C MET A 44 -9.65 1.01 15.06
N ASN A 45 -9.39 0.85 16.36
CA ASN A 45 -10.11 1.47 17.46
C ASN A 45 -9.29 2.56 18.16
N GLY A 46 -8.23 3.05 17.51
CA GLY A 46 -7.27 3.99 18.08
C GLY A 46 -6.30 3.35 19.07
N GLU A 47 -5.53 4.18 19.77
CA GLU A 47 -4.49 3.74 20.71
C GLU A 47 -5.08 3.33 22.07
N ILE A 48 -5.82 2.22 22.10
CA ILE A 48 -6.50 1.73 23.31
C ILE A 48 -5.54 1.11 24.33
N GLY A 49 -4.32 0.74 23.95
CA GLY A 49 -3.35 0.06 24.83
C GLY A 49 -2.43 0.99 25.63
N HIS A 50 -2.37 2.28 25.30
CA HIS A 50 -1.44 3.22 25.94
C HIS A 50 -1.90 3.56 27.36
N ALA A 51 -0.96 3.60 28.32
CA ALA A 51 -1.27 3.77 29.75
C ALA A 51 -2.06 5.06 30.03
N GLU A 52 -1.63 6.18 29.45
CA GLU A 52 -2.27 7.49 29.67
C GLU A 52 -3.46 7.77 28.74
N ARG A 53 -3.30 7.50 27.43
CA ARG A 53 -4.30 7.89 26.40
C ARG A 53 -5.37 6.83 26.16
N GLY A 54 -5.05 5.55 26.36
CA GLY A 54 -5.96 4.43 26.14
C GLY A 54 -7.27 4.53 26.91
N PRO A 55 -7.28 4.95 28.20
CA PRO A 55 -8.54 5.20 28.91
C PRO A 55 -9.46 6.20 28.21
N LEU A 56 -8.92 7.31 27.68
CA LEU A 56 -9.70 8.33 26.98
C LEU A 56 -10.25 7.82 25.64
N VAL A 57 -9.44 7.09 24.87
CA VAL A 57 -9.86 6.49 23.60
C VAL A 57 -10.98 5.48 23.81
N ARG A 58 -10.88 4.63 24.85
CA ARG A 58 -11.95 3.68 25.19
C ARG A 58 -13.24 4.37 25.62
N GLN A 59 -13.16 5.48 26.36
CA GLN A 59 -14.33 6.28 26.74
C GLN A 59 -14.99 6.90 25.51
N LEU A 60 -14.21 7.44 24.57
CA LEU A 60 -14.73 7.97 23.31
C LEU A 60 -15.47 6.88 22.52
N ASN A 61 -14.83 5.73 22.31
CA ASN A 61 -15.43 4.61 21.58
C ASN A 61 -16.72 4.10 22.25
N ALA A 62 -16.79 4.12 23.58
CA ALA A 62 -18.00 3.77 24.32
C ALA A 62 -19.15 4.77 24.10
N ALA A 63 -18.82 6.06 23.88
CA ALA A 63 -19.80 7.12 23.66
C ALA A 63 -20.24 7.24 22.19
N THR A 64 -19.35 6.99 21.23
CA THR A 64 -19.61 7.18 19.79
C THR A 64 -19.83 5.87 19.03
N GLY A 65 -19.57 4.74 19.68
CA GLY A 65 -19.52 3.42 19.04
C GLY A 65 -18.20 3.18 18.32
N ALA A 66 -17.92 1.89 18.09
CA ALA A 66 -16.87 1.40 17.22
C ALA A 66 -17.50 0.79 15.96
N SER A 67 -16.84 0.91 14.81
CA SER A 67 -17.30 0.34 13.53
C SER A 67 -16.28 -0.65 12.98
N ASP A 68 -16.03 -1.71 13.76
CA ASP A 68 -15.02 -2.73 13.45
C ASP A 68 -15.26 -3.34 12.06
N THR A 69 -16.51 -3.68 11.74
CA THR A 69 -16.89 -4.24 10.43
C THR A 69 -16.52 -3.31 9.29
N PHE A 70 -16.81 -2.01 9.41
CA PHE A 70 -16.44 -1.03 8.39
C PHE A 70 -14.91 -0.95 8.23
N MET A 71 -14.17 -0.93 9.33
CA MET A 71 -12.71 -0.88 9.30
C MET A 71 -12.10 -2.14 8.65
N TYR A 72 -12.67 -3.32 8.89
CA TYR A 72 -12.24 -4.54 8.18
C TYR A 72 -12.53 -4.50 6.68
N ILE A 73 -13.64 -3.89 6.25
CA ILE A 73 -13.92 -3.67 4.83
C ILE A 73 -12.86 -2.72 4.22
N VAL A 74 -12.53 -1.62 4.91
CA VAL A 74 -11.47 -0.70 4.47
C VAL A 74 -10.11 -1.41 4.38
N ALA A 75 -9.77 -2.24 5.37
CA ALA A 75 -8.54 -3.04 5.36
C ALA A 75 -8.51 -4.03 4.19
N ALA A 76 -9.63 -4.67 3.85
CA ALA A 76 -9.75 -5.56 2.70
C ALA A 76 -9.57 -4.82 1.36
N LEU A 77 -10.13 -3.62 1.22
CA LEU A 77 -9.92 -2.76 0.04
C LEU A 77 -8.45 -2.34 -0.10
N ALA A 78 -7.81 -1.96 1.01
CA ALA A 78 -6.38 -1.65 1.02
C ALA A 78 -5.53 -2.88 0.63
N ALA A 79 -5.88 -4.07 1.12
CA ALA A 79 -5.21 -5.32 0.74
C ALA A 79 -5.37 -5.62 -0.75
N ALA A 80 -6.58 -5.48 -1.32
CA ALA A 80 -6.83 -5.67 -2.75
C ALA A 80 -6.00 -4.70 -3.61
N PHE A 81 -5.90 -3.44 -3.19
CA PHE A 81 -5.05 -2.45 -3.84
C PHE A 81 -3.57 -2.86 -3.81
N VAL A 82 -3.04 -3.25 -2.64
CA VAL A 82 -1.63 -3.69 -2.52
C VAL A 82 -1.36 -4.91 -3.41
N VAL A 83 -2.24 -5.92 -3.40
CA VAL A 83 -2.10 -7.09 -4.28
C VAL A 83 -2.07 -6.68 -5.75
N THR A 84 -2.91 -5.73 -6.15
CA THR A 84 -2.95 -5.22 -7.52
C THR A 84 -1.63 -4.54 -7.90
N VAL A 85 -1.13 -3.65 -7.05
CA VAL A 85 0.17 -2.95 -7.26
C VAL A 85 1.32 -3.94 -7.36
N LEU A 86 1.34 -4.98 -6.51
CA LEU A 86 2.36 -6.03 -6.56
C LEU A 86 2.25 -6.82 -7.86
N ALA A 87 1.04 -7.22 -8.26
CA ALA A 87 0.84 -7.90 -9.54
C ALA A 87 1.39 -7.08 -10.70
N PHE A 88 1.11 -5.78 -10.77
CA PHE A 88 1.67 -4.90 -11.80
C PHE A 88 3.20 -4.75 -11.71
N THR A 89 3.75 -4.60 -10.51
CA THR A 89 5.20 -4.40 -10.28
C THR A 89 6.03 -5.60 -10.74
N TYR A 90 5.49 -6.82 -10.61
CA TYR A 90 6.17 -8.07 -10.97
C TYR A 90 5.69 -8.68 -12.29
N SER A 91 4.66 -8.12 -12.92
CA SER A 91 4.23 -8.52 -14.26
C SER A 91 5.33 -8.21 -15.27
N LYS A 92 5.50 -9.09 -16.27
CA LYS A 92 6.37 -8.77 -17.42
C LYS A 92 5.82 -7.53 -18.12
N PRO A 93 6.68 -6.59 -18.55
CA PRO A 93 6.24 -5.54 -19.45
C PRO A 93 5.62 -6.20 -20.68
N HIS A 94 4.40 -5.83 -21.04
CA HIS A 94 3.84 -6.16 -22.34
C HIS A 94 4.65 -5.35 -23.36
N GLY A 95 5.56 -6.02 -24.06
CA GLY A 95 6.24 -5.50 -25.23
C GLY A 95 5.92 -6.42 -26.39
N ASP A 96 5.44 -5.84 -27.47
CA ASP A 96 5.63 -6.38 -28.81
C ASP A 96 7.15 -6.49 -29.12
#